data_AF-A0A2M8E2I4-F1
#
_entry.id   AF-A0A2M8E2I4-F1
#
_cell.length_a   1.000
_cell.length_b   1.000
_cell.length_c   1.000
_cell.angle_alpha   90.00
_cell.angle_beta   90.00
_cell.angle_gamma   90.00
#
_symmetry.space_group_name_H-M   'P 1'
#
loop_
_entity.id
_entity.type
_entity.pdbx_description
1 polymer ?
#
loop_
_entity_poly.entity_id
_entity_poly.type
_entity_poly.pdbx_seq_one_letter_code
_entity_poly.pdbx_strand_id
1 'polypeptide(L)'
;SVQQLLLRALIARFWRAPYRAPATRWGTELHDRFMLPKFIEMDFHDVMAEMRASGFAFDDSWFAPHVEFRFPLIGSVSSAGIELTLRNALEPWHVMGEEGAPGGTARYVDSSLERIEVRVTGLNESRYVVTCNGRAMSLQPTGVQGEYVGGVRYKAWNPPSSLHPSIGVHAPLTFDIVDTWMKRSLGGCQYHVAHPGGLSYQSLPVNANEAESRRLSRFTAMGHTPGVMQVPPATINVPGSREFPFTLDLRRG
;
A
#
# COMPACT_ATOMS: atom_id res chain seq x y z
N SER A 1 2.32 -13.87 23.22
CA SER A 1 2.76 -12.88 22.21
C SER A 1 2.38 -11.48 22.68
N VAL A 2 3.02 -10.44 22.17
CA VAL A 2 2.70 -9.04 22.49
C VAL A 2 1.26 -8.67 22.08
N GLN A 3 0.70 -9.29 21.02
CA GLN A 3 -0.71 -9.15 20.65
C GLN A 3 -1.67 -9.56 21.78
N GLN A 4 -1.41 -10.71 22.42
CA GLN A 4 -2.24 -11.18 23.53
C GLN A 4 -2.08 -10.30 24.78
N LEU A 5 -0.89 -9.75 25.01
CA LEU A 5 -0.66 -8.76 26.06
C LEU A 5 -1.48 -7.50 25.81
N LEU A 6 -1.47 -6.96 24.58
CA LEU A 6 -2.25 -5.79 24.20
C LEU A 6 -3.75 -6.02 24.39
N LEU A 7 -4.28 -7.14 23.90
CA LEU A 7 -5.71 -7.48 24.07
C LEU A 7 -6.11 -7.54 25.54
N ARG A 8 -5.30 -8.20 26.39
CA ARG A 8 -5.58 -8.28 27.83
C ARG A 8 -5.50 -6.91 28.52
N ALA A 9 -4.54 -6.08 28.13
CA ALA A 9 -4.41 -4.73 28.65
C ALA A 9 -5.60 -3.85 28.26
N LEU A 10 -6.07 -3.92 27.01
CA LEU A 10 -7.27 -3.22 26.54
C LEU A 10 -8.50 -3.66 27.34
N ILE A 11 -8.70 -4.97 27.54
CA ILE A 11 -9.80 -5.49 28.36
C ILE A 11 -9.71 -4.92 29.80
N ALA A 12 -8.53 -4.98 30.42
CA ALA A 12 -8.33 -4.47 31.77
C ALA A 12 -8.56 -2.95 31.86
N ARG A 13 -8.11 -2.18 30.85
CA ARG A 13 -8.34 -0.73 30.75
C ARG A 13 -9.83 -0.44 30.67
N PHE A 14 -10.55 -1.05 29.74
CA PHE A 14 -11.97 -0.80 29.52
C PHE A 14 -12.85 -1.29 30.67
N TRP A 15 -12.43 -2.34 31.39
CA TRP A 15 -13.09 -2.78 32.61
C TRP A 15 -13.01 -1.71 33.72
N ARG A 16 -11.85 -1.07 33.89
CA ARG A 16 -11.65 0.00 34.89
C ARG A 16 -12.29 1.32 34.48
N ALA A 17 -12.13 1.69 33.22
CA ALA A 17 -12.61 2.95 32.64
C ALA A 17 -13.21 2.67 31.25
N PRO A 18 -14.54 2.49 31.15
CA PRO A 18 -15.20 2.22 29.89
C PRO A 18 -14.96 3.35 28.87
N TYR A 19 -14.58 2.99 27.65
CA TYR A 19 -14.42 3.94 26.55
C TYR A 19 -15.78 4.27 25.93
N ARG A 20 -16.23 5.52 26.05
CA ARG A 20 -17.57 5.97 25.64
C ARG A 20 -17.56 7.08 24.58
N ALA A 21 -16.41 7.35 23.98
CA ALA A 21 -16.34 8.32 22.89
C ALA A 21 -17.17 7.82 21.69
N PRO A 22 -17.82 8.72 20.94
CA PRO A 22 -18.58 8.35 19.75
C PRO A 22 -17.65 7.77 18.67
N ALA A 23 -18.13 6.79 17.93
CA ALA A 23 -17.41 6.25 16.78
C ALA A 23 -17.49 7.23 15.59
N THR A 24 -16.35 7.54 14.98
CA THR A 24 -16.29 8.35 13.76
C THR A 24 -16.80 7.55 12.57
N ARG A 25 -17.70 8.16 11.77
CA ARG A 25 -18.14 7.59 10.49
C ARG A 25 -17.15 7.95 9.38
N TRP A 26 -16.17 7.09 9.17
CA TRP A 26 -15.08 7.31 8.18
C TRP A 26 -15.51 7.24 6.70
N GLY A 27 -16.64 6.62 6.38
CA GLY A 27 -17.07 6.48 4.98
C GLY A 27 -16.04 5.77 4.11
N THR A 28 -15.75 6.30 2.92
CA THR A 28 -14.76 5.70 2.00
C THR A 28 -13.33 5.80 2.51
N GLU A 29 -13.02 6.74 3.40
CA GLU A 29 -11.67 6.92 3.96
C GLU A 29 -11.18 5.67 4.69
N LEU A 30 -12.09 4.86 5.27
CA LEU A 30 -11.77 3.57 5.89
C LEU A 30 -11.15 2.58 4.89
N HIS A 31 -11.60 2.61 3.63
CA HIS A 31 -11.12 1.74 2.55
C HIS A 31 -10.09 2.43 1.64
N ASP A 32 -9.67 3.63 2.01
CA ASP A 32 -8.70 4.44 1.28
C ASP A 32 -7.45 4.69 2.11
N ARG A 33 -7.56 5.56 3.13
CA ARG A 33 -6.47 5.95 4.02
C ARG A 33 -6.08 4.84 4.98
N PHE A 34 -7.07 4.26 5.68
CA PHE A 34 -6.83 3.23 6.71
C PHE A 34 -6.54 1.83 6.14
N MET A 35 -6.22 1.77 4.85
CA MET A 35 -5.68 0.58 4.18
C MET A 35 -4.19 0.73 3.83
N LEU A 36 -3.62 1.91 4.08
CA LEU A 36 -2.22 2.21 3.82
C LEU A 36 -1.37 2.00 5.10
N PRO A 37 -0.27 1.24 5.02
CA PRO A 37 0.65 0.94 6.12
C PRO A 37 0.97 2.14 7.02
N LYS A 38 1.36 3.28 6.44
CA LYS A 38 1.79 4.45 7.21
C LYS A 38 0.68 5.01 8.09
N PHE A 39 -0.54 5.12 7.56
CA PHE A 39 -1.66 5.66 8.33
C PHE A 39 -2.17 4.66 9.37
N ILE A 40 -2.08 3.36 9.11
CA ILE A 40 -2.36 2.31 10.10
C ILE A 40 -1.32 2.35 11.24
N GLU A 41 -0.04 2.51 10.90
CA GLU A 41 1.04 2.61 11.89
C GLU A 41 0.87 3.85 12.78
N MET A 42 0.55 5.00 12.18
CA MET A 42 0.27 6.24 12.93
C MET A 42 -0.92 6.07 13.88
N ASP A 43 -2.05 5.53 13.40
CA ASP A 43 -3.23 5.27 14.24
C ASP A 43 -2.92 4.28 15.38
N PHE A 44 -2.11 3.26 15.08
CA PHE A 44 -1.70 2.30 16.10
C PHE A 44 -0.78 2.91 17.16
N HIS A 45 0.13 3.83 16.79
CA HIS A 45 0.95 4.57 17.75
C HIS A 45 0.10 5.45 18.68
N ASP A 46 -0.98 6.04 18.18
CA ASP A 46 -1.93 6.79 19.03
C ASP A 46 -2.59 5.86 20.07
N VAL A 47 -2.99 4.65 19.68
CA VAL A 47 -3.49 3.64 20.62
C VAL A 47 -2.44 3.27 21.67
N MET A 48 -1.18 3.08 21.27
CA MET A 48 -0.10 2.76 22.23
C MET A 48 0.17 3.91 23.20
N ALA A 49 0.15 5.15 22.71
CA ALA A 49 0.29 6.34 23.54
C ALA A 49 -0.85 6.44 24.57
N GLU A 50 -2.09 6.14 24.16
CA GLU A 50 -3.24 6.13 25.07
C GLU A 50 -3.14 5.01 26.13
N MET A 51 -2.64 3.84 25.74
CA MET A 51 -2.39 2.74 26.68
C MET A 51 -1.32 3.10 27.71
N ARG A 52 -0.24 3.77 27.29
CA ARG A 52 0.79 4.32 28.20
C ARG A 52 0.20 5.33 29.18
N ALA A 53 -0.60 6.27 28.68
CA ALA A 53 -1.32 7.24 29.53
C ALA A 53 -2.26 6.56 30.53
N SER A 54 -2.78 5.38 30.20
CA SER A 54 -3.64 4.56 31.06
C SER A 54 -2.85 3.64 32.03
N GLY A 55 -1.52 3.79 32.11
CA GLY A 55 -0.65 3.04 33.02
C GLY A 55 -0.12 1.71 32.48
N PHE A 56 -0.27 1.43 31.18
CA PHE A 56 0.30 0.24 30.54
C PHE A 56 1.51 0.63 29.69
N ALA A 57 2.71 0.34 30.18
CA ALA A 57 3.98 0.74 29.57
C ALA A 57 4.34 -0.08 28.31
N PHE A 58 3.53 0.03 27.25
CA PHE A 58 3.85 -0.53 25.94
C PHE A 58 4.96 0.27 25.25
N ASP A 59 5.90 -0.43 24.66
CA ASP A 59 6.90 0.12 23.74
C ASP A 59 6.47 -0.17 22.30
N ASP A 60 6.48 0.86 21.46
CA ASP A 60 6.05 0.79 20.07
C ASP A 60 6.91 -0.22 19.27
N SER A 61 8.19 -0.34 19.61
CA SER A 61 9.13 -1.26 18.96
C SER A 61 8.74 -2.74 19.09
N TRP A 62 7.95 -3.11 20.10
CA TRP A 62 7.47 -4.49 20.26
C TRP A 62 6.56 -4.95 19.11
N PHE A 63 5.94 -4.00 18.40
CA PHE A 63 5.03 -4.29 17.29
C PHE A 63 5.67 -4.09 15.91
N ALA A 64 6.90 -3.56 15.83
CA ALA A 64 7.60 -3.39 14.56
C ALA A 64 7.67 -4.67 13.70
N PRO A 65 7.95 -5.87 14.25
CA PRO A 65 7.91 -7.10 13.45
C PRO A 65 6.51 -7.44 12.90
N HIS A 66 5.44 -6.98 13.54
CA HIS A 66 4.06 -7.24 13.12
C HIS A 66 3.68 -6.32 11.96
N VAL A 67 4.13 -5.06 12.00
CA VAL A 67 4.00 -4.12 10.89
C VAL A 67 4.77 -4.66 9.68
N GLU A 68 6.03 -5.07 9.87
CA GLU A 68 6.85 -5.62 8.77
C GLU A 68 6.24 -6.89 8.18
N PHE A 69 5.72 -7.79 9.02
CA PHE A 69 5.04 -8.99 8.55
C PHE A 69 3.73 -8.67 7.81
N ARG A 70 2.95 -7.70 8.29
CA ARG A 70 1.65 -7.36 7.70
C ARG A 70 1.79 -6.59 6.39
N PHE A 71 2.82 -5.74 6.30
CA PHE A 71 3.09 -4.79 5.22
C PHE A 71 4.51 -4.96 4.70
N PRO A 72 4.85 -6.13 4.13
CA PRO A 72 6.22 -6.43 3.73
C PRO A 72 6.77 -5.40 2.74
N LEU A 73 8.05 -5.06 2.93
CA LEU A 73 8.81 -4.25 1.99
C LEU A 73 8.90 -4.93 0.62
N ILE A 74 8.55 -4.19 -0.44
CA ILE A 74 8.76 -4.62 -1.82
C ILE A 74 10.16 -4.21 -2.27
N GLY A 75 10.55 -2.96 -2.00
CA GLY A 75 11.86 -2.41 -2.33
C GLY A 75 11.88 -0.89 -2.20
N SER A 76 13.06 -0.30 -2.38
CA SER A 76 13.24 1.14 -2.39
C SER A 76 14.28 1.58 -3.42
N VAL A 77 14.19 2.83 -3.85
CA VAL A 77 15.18 3.51 -4.68
C VAL A 77 15.46 4.89 -4.13
N SER A 78 16.69 5.37 -4.33
CA SER A 78 17.08 6.71 -3.93
C SER A 78 17.63 7.46 -5.15
N SER A 79 17.13 8.67 -5.39
CA SER A 79 17.65 9.54 -6.44
C SER A 79 17.51 11.01 -6.06
N ALA A 80 18.56 11.80 -6.31
CA ALA A 80 18.59 13.24 -6.06
C ALA A 80 18.16 13.65 -4.63
N GLY A 81 18.49 12.84 -3.62
CA GLY A 81 18.10 13.08 -2.22
C GLY A 81 16.65 12.72 -1.88
N ILE A 82 15.91 12.12 -2.81
CA ILE A 82 14.55 11.60 -2.62
C ILE A 82 14.65 10.08 -2.47
N GLU A 83 14.05 9.53 -1.42
CA GLU A 83 13.88 8.08 -1.25
C GLU A 83 12.43 7.72 -1.58
N LEU A 84 12.25 6.72 -2.45
CA LEU A 84 10.94 6.13 -2.77
C LEU A 84 10.92 4.69 -2.31
N THR A 85 9.95 4.35 -1.48
CA THR A 85 9.78 3.04 -0.86
C THR A 85 8.42 2.47 -1.19
N LEU A 86 8.40 1.20 -1.62
CA LEU A 86 7.20 0.46 -1.95
C LEU A 86 6.92 -0.60 -0.88
N ARG A 87 5.70 -0.63 -0.34
CA ARG A 87 5.23 -1.67 0.58
C ARG A 87 3.91 -2.24 0.12
N ASN A 88 3.66 -3.52 0.40
CA ASN A 88 2.32 -4.06 0.24
C ASN A 88 1.35 -3.36 1.20
N ALA A 89 0.18 -3.00 0.69
CA ALA A 89 -0.89 -2.37 1.46
C ALA A 89 -2.12 -3.29 1.53
N LEU A 90 -3.12 -2.92 2.33
CA LEU A 90 -4.37 -3.68 2.41
C LEU A 90 -5.22 -3.44 1.18
N GLU A 91 -5.82 -4.50 0.66
CA GLU A 91 -6.89 -4.42 -0.32
C GLU A 91 -7.98 -5.42 0.08
N PRO A 92 -9.24 -4.99 0.23
CA PRO A 92 -10.34 -5.87 0.58
C PRO A 92 -10.72 -6.66 -0.65
N TRP A 93 -10.77 -7.97 -0.52
CA TRP A 93 -11.30 -8.83 -1.56
C TRP A 93 -12.78 -9.07 -1.32
N HIS A 94 -13.59 -8.68 -2.30
CA HIS A 94 -15.04 -8.81 -2.19
C HIS A 94 -15.46 -10.27 -2.36
N VAL A 95 -16.37 -10.70 -1.48
CA VAL A 95 -17.09 -11.96 -1.67
C VAL A 95 -18.11 -11.75 -2.77
N MET A 96 -18.08 -12.60 -3.78
CA MET A 96 -19.01 -12.57 -4.91
C MET A 96 -20.29 -13.35 -4.60
N GLY A 97 -21.28 -13.22 -5.49
CA GLY A 97 -22.53 -13.95 -5.40
C GLY A 97 -22.33 -15.47 -5.41
N GLU A 98 -23.35 -16.21 -4.97
CA GLU A 98 -23.34 -17.67 -5.05
C GLU A 98 -23.37 -18.13 -6.51
N GLU A 99 -22.41 -18.98 -6.87
CA GLU A 99 -22.34 -19.66 -8.15
C GLU A 99 -22.61 -21.16 -7.95
N GLY A 100 -23.25 -21.79 -8.94
CA GLY A 100 -23.48 -23.24 -8.92
C GLY A 100 -22.16 -24.00 -9.03
N ALA A 101 -21.94 -24.98 -8.15
CA ALA A 101 -20.80 -25.88 -8.18
C ALA A 101 -21.28 -27.34 -8.14
N PRO A 102 -20.48 -28.33 -8.62
CA PRO A 102 -20.85 -29.73 -8.48
C PRO A 102 -21.14 -30.08 -7.02
N GLY A 103 -22.39 -30.45 -6.71
CA GLY A 103 -22.81 -30.82 -5.35
C GLY A 103 -23.23 -29.67 -4.42
N GLY A 104 -23.31 -28.42 -4.89
CA GLY A 104 -23.77 -27.29 -4.05
C GLY A 104 -23.61 -25.91 -4.68
N THR A 105 -23.44 -24.88 -3.83
CA THR A 105 -23.09 -23.52 -4.26
C THR A 105 -21.74 -23.11 -3.66
N ALA A 106 -21.01 -22.26 -4.37
CA ALA A 106 -19.75 -21.67 -3.92
C ALA A 106 -19.86 -20.14 -3.94
N ARG A 107 -19.19 -19.47 -3.00
CA ARG A 107 -19.00 -18.02 -3.03
C ARG A 107 -17.53 -17.71 -3.25
N TYR A 108 -17.20 -17.27 -4.46
CA TYR A 108 -15.83 -16.90 -4.81
C TYR A 108 -15.44 -15.56 -4.19
N VAL A 109 -14.14 -15.37 -4.04
CA VAL A 109 -13.55 -14.12 -3.55
C VAL A 109 -12.78 -13.49 -4.70
N ASP A 110 -13.11 -12.24 -5.04
CA ASP A 110 -12.39 -11.50 -6.06
C ASP A 110 -11.02 -11.09 -5.54
N SER A 111 -10.03 -11.91 -5.86
CA SER A 111 -8.63 -11.75 -5.48
C SER A 111 -7.81 -11.08 -6.57
N SER A 112 -8.46 -10.54 -7.62
CA SER A 112 -7.79 -9.93 -8.77
C SER A 112 -7.08 -8.62 -8.45
N LEU A 113 -7.44 -7.94 -7.35
CA LEU A 113 -6.95 -6.62 -6.98
C LEU A 113 -5.92 -6.69 -5.87
N GLU A 114 -4.90 -5.86 -5.99
CA GLU A 114 -3.90 -5.62 -4.95
C GLU A 114 -3.68 -4.12 -4.78
N ARG A 115 -3.01 -3.77 -3.66
CA ARG A 115 -2.62 -2.40 -3.35
C ARG A 115 -1.17 -2.33 -2.90
N ILE A 116 -0.49 -1.29 -3.37
CA ILE A 116 0.84 -0.89 -2.92
C ILE A 116 0.76 0.49 -2.29
N GLU A 117 1.45 0.67 -1.17
CA GLU A 117 1.78 1.99 -0.65
C GLU A 117 3.11 2.46 -1.25
N VAL A 118 3.10 3.69 -1.74
CA VAL A 118 4.27 4.44 -2.16
C VAL A 118 4.52 5.51 -1.11
N ARG A 119 5.63 5.38 -0.39
CA ARG A 119 6.14 6.39 0.53
C ARG A 119 7.34 7.08 -0.09
N VAL A 120 7.38 8.41 0.00
CA VAL A 120 8.54 9.19 -0.40
C VAL A 120 9.01 10.09 0.72
N THR A 121 10.32 10.25 0.85
CA THR A 121 10.96 11.20 1.77
C THR A 121 11.91 12.11 0.99
N GLY A 122 12.17 13.32 1.49
CA GLY A 122 13.01 14.31 0.82
C GLY A 122 12.36 14.95 -0.43
N LEU A 123 11.06 14.75 -0.65
CA LEU A 123 10.34 15.26 -1.82
C LEU A 123 10.00 16.75 -1.65
N ASN A 124 10.41 17.58 -2.60
CA ASN A 124 9.85 18.91 -2.79
C ASN A 124 8.57 18.84 -3.65
N GLU A 125 7.41 18.93 -3.01
CA GLU A 125 6.08 18.82 -3.64
C GLU A 125 5.78 19.88 -4.71
N SER A 126 6.51 21.00 -4.70
CA SER A 126 6.34 22.08 -5.69
C SER A 126 7.12 21.84 -6.98
N ARG A 127 8.06 20.90 -6.98
CA ARG A 127 8.93 20.59 -8.14
C ARG A 127 8.76 19.16 -8.64
N TYR A 128 8.58 18.21 -7.74
CA TYR A 128 8.59 16.79 -8.11
C TYR A 128 7.19 16.20 -8.08
N VAL A 129 7.01 15.13 -8.84
CA VAL A 129 5.81 14.28 -8.81
C VAL A 129 6.21 12.83 -8.94
N VAL A 130 5.57 11.94 -8.19
CA VAL A 130 5.69 10.50 -8.40
C VAL A 130 4.59 10.04 -9.35
N THR A 131 4.96 9.23 -10.34
CA THR A 131 3.99 8.60 -11.23
C THR A 131 4.03 7.09 -11.11
N CYS A 132 2.90 6.44 -11.37
CA CYS A 132 2.82 5.00 -11.60
C CYS A 132 2.24 4.77 -12.99
N ASN A 133 2.95 4.04 -13.85
CA ASN A 133 2.62 3.83 -15.27
C ASN A 133 2.31 5.17 -15.99
N GLY A 134 3.13 6.19 -15.72
CA GLY A 134 2.98 7.54 -16.29
C GLY A 134 1.85 8.38 -15.71
N ARG A 135 1.02 7.84 -14.80
CA ARG A 135 -0.07 8.58 -14.14
C ARG A 135 0.41 9.17 -12.82
N ALA A 136 0.23 10.47 -12.62
CA ALA A 136 0.59 11.14 -11.37
C ALA A 136 -0.19 10.60 -10.18
N MET A 137 0.53 10.46 -9.06
CA MET A 137 -0.02 10.05 -7.79
C MET A 137 -0.34 11.29 -6.93
N SER A 138 -1.56 11.31 -6.38
CA SER A 138 -1.98 12.29 -5.38
C SER A 138 -1.44 11.87 -4.01
N LEU A 139 -0.18 12.20 -3.74
CA LEU A 139 0.48 11.86 -2.48
C LEU A 139 0.00 12.78 -1.34
N GLN A 140 -0.21 12.20 -0.16
CA GLN A 140 -0.71 12.86 1.03
C GLN A 140 0.41 13.10 2.04
N PRO A 141 0.48 14.26 2.70
CA PRO A 141 1.49 14.53 3.71
C PRO A 141 1.25 13.67 4.95
N THR A 142 2.32 13.28 5.63
CA THR A 142 2.25 12.48 6.88
C THR A 142 2.38 13.32 8.15
N GLY A 143 2.62 14.63 8.02
CA GLY A 143 2.99 15.53 9.12
C GLY A 143 4.51 15.67 9.30
N VAL A 144 5.32 14.84 8.64
CA VAL A 144 6.78 15.01 8.57
C VAL A 144 7.14 15.81 7.31
N GLN A 145 7.95 16.85 7.46
CA GLN A 145 8.34 17.70 6.33
C GLN A 145 9.07 16.90 5.25
N GLY A 146 8.59 17.01 4.00
CA GLY A 146 9.16 16.30 2.86
C GLY A 146 8.79 14.81 2.79
N GLU A 147 7.91 14.32 3.66
CA GLU A 147 7.39 12.96 3.64
C GLU A 147 5.94 12.90 3.14
N TYR A 148 5.70 12.06 2.14
CA TYR A 148 4.39 11.88 1.54
C TYR A 148 4.10 10.41 1.25
N VAL A 149 2.81 10.05 1.26
CA VAL A 149 2.33 8.69 1.05
C VAL A 149 1.12 8.66 0.12
N GLY A 150 1.06 7.68 -0.77
CA GLY A 150 -0.14 7.38 -1.56
C GLY A 150 -0.24 5.91 -1.94
N GLY A 151 -1.46 5.46 -2.17
CA GLY A 151 -1.77 4.11 -2.63
C GLY A 151 -1.82 4.00 -4.15
N VAL A 152 -1.41 2.86 -4.68
CA VAL A 152 -1.76 2.42 -6.04
C VAL A 152 -2.61 1.16 -5.91
N ARG A 153 -3.84 1.25 -6.39
CA ARG A 153 -4.71 0.08 -6.56
C ARG A 153 -4.63 -0.38 -8.00
N TYR A 154 -4.41 -1.67 -8.20
CA TYR A 154 -4.20 -2.24 -9.51
C TYR A 154 -4.75 -3.65 -9.61
N LYS A 155 -5.06 -4.08 -10.82
CA LYS A 155 -5.43 -5.47 -11.12
C LYS A 155 -4.16 -6.29 -11.30
N ALA A 156 -3.92 -7.22 -10.39
CA ALA A 156 -2.71 -8.01 -10.30
C ALA A 156 -2.77 -9.27 -11.21
N TRP A 157 -3.94 -9.88 -11.35
CA TRP A 157 -4.14 -11.07 -12.19
C TRP A 157 -5.62 -11.23 -12.59
N ASN A 158 -5.91 -12.15 -13.51
CA ASN A 158 -7.25 -12.42 -14.02
C ASN A 158 -7.75 -13.80 -13.54
N PRO A 159 -8.32 -13.91 -12.33
CA PRO A 159 -9.00 -15.13 -11.92
C PRO A 159 -10.20 -15.43 -12.84
N PRO A 160 -10.62 -16.70 -12.95
CA PRO A 160 -11.79 -17.08 -13.75
C PRO A 160 -13.07 -16.33 -13.39
N SER A 161 -13.23 -15.96 -12.11
CA SER A 161 -14.33 -15.13 -11.63
C SER A 161 -13.74 -13.89 -10.93
N SER A 162 -14.16 -12.69 -11.35
CA SER A 162 -13.80 -11.38 -10.76
C SER A 162 -14.88 -10.34 -11.05
N LEU A 163 -14.94 -9.26 -10.27
CA LEU A 163 -15.92 -8.18 -10.46
C LEU A 163 -15.65 -7.34 -11.72
N HIS A 164 -14.42 -7.34 -12.22
CA HIS A 164 -14.01 -6.53 -13.37
C HIS A 164 -13.29 -7.37 -14.44
N PRO A 165 -13.96 -8.36 -15.05
CA PRO A 165 -13.31 -9.32 -15.95
C PRO A 165 -12.79 -8.69 -17.24
N SER A 166 -13.38 -7.57 -17.69
CA SER A 166 -12.96 -6.85 -18.90
C SER A 166 -11.70 -6.00 -18.74
N ILE A 167 -11.25 -5.75 -17.51
CA ILE A 167 -10.04 -4.97 -17.23
C ILE A 167 -8.83 -5.91 -17.25
N GLY A 168 -7.78 -5.53 -17.99
CA GLY A 168 -6.52 -6.27 -18.07
C GLY A 168 -5.69 -6.20 -16.78
N VAL A 169 -4.62 -7.00 -16.74
CA VAL A 169 -3.64 -6.96 -15.65
C VAL A 169 -2.74 -5.73 -15.81
N HIS A 170 -2.45 -5.05 -14.70
CA HIS A 170 -1.56 -3.90 -14.65
C HIS A 170 -0.17 -4.35 -14.15
N ALA A 171 0.59 -5.00 -15.03
CA ALA A 171 1.94 -5.44 -14.72
C ALA A 171 2.86 -5.31 -15.95
N PRO A 172 4.12 -4.86 -15.78
CA PRO A 172 4.68 -4.33 -14.54
C PRO A 172 4.07 -2.97 -14.14
N LEU A 173 4.21 -2.62 -12.87
CA LEU A 173 4.02 -1.26 -12.38
C LEU A 173 5.36 -0.54 -12.46
N THR A 174 5.42 0.57 -13.17
CA THR A 174 6.61 1.41 -13.30
C THR A 174 6.40 2.68 -12.50
N PHE A 175 7.27 2.91 -11.51
CA PHE A 175 7.26 4.11 -10.67
C PHE A 175 8.39 5.03 -11.07
N ASP A 176 8.08 6.31 -11.29
CA ASP A 176 9.03 7.35 -11.67
C ASP A 176 8.98 8.52 -10.69
N ILE A 177 10.14 9.01 -10.26
CA ILE A 177 10.30 10.32 -9.60
C ILE A 177 10.55 11.34 -10.70
N VAL A 178 9.57 12.16 -11.04
CA VAL A 178 9.64 13.07 -12.18
C VAL A 178 9.97 14.49 -11.70
N ASP A 179 10.99 15.08 -12.33
CA ASP A 179 11.28 16.52 -12.22
C ASP A 179 10.43 17.29 -13.22
N THR A 180 9.50 18.09 -12.71
CA THR A 180 8.57 18.85 -13.56
C THR A 180 9.23 20.01 -14.29
N TRP A 181 10.37 20.49 -13.80
CA TRP A 181 11.11 21.59 -14.43
C TRP A 181 11.99 21.07 -15.55
N MET A 182 12.71 19.97 -15.29
CA MET A 182 13.57 19.32 -16.29
C MET A 182 12.83 18.39 -17.25
N LYS A 183 11.56 18.10 -16.96
CA LYS A 183 10.66 17.25 -17.74
C LYS A 183 11.20 15.84 -17.99
N ARG A 184 11.80 15.23 -16.97
CA ARG A 184 12.37 13.88 -17.05
C ARG A 184 12.26 13.15 -15.72
N SER A 185 12.31 11.83 -15.77
CA SER A 185 12.51 11.00 -14.59
C SER A 185 13.91 11.23 -14.02
N LEU A 186 14.01 11.37 -12.70
CA LEU A 186 15.26 11.37 -11.94
C LEU A 186 15.69 9.93 -11.59
N GLY A 187 14.79 8.97 -11.72
CA GLY A 187 14.97 7.61 -11.28
C GLY A 187 13.63 7.00 -10.88
N GLY A 188 13.65 5.71 -10.58
CA GLY A 188 12.43 4.96 -10.38
C GLY A 188 12.70 3.46 -10.32
N CYS A 189 11.62 2.69 -10.27
CA CYS A 189 11.67 1.24 -10.14
C CYS A 189 10.50 0.57 -10.86
N GLN A 190 10.62 -0.74 -11.06
CA GLN A 190 9.53 -1.57 -11.54
C GLN A 190 9.16 -2.63 -10.51
N TYR A 191 7.86 -2.88 -10.40
CA TYR A 191 7.30 -4.00 -9.65
C TYR A 191 6.51 -4.92 -10.57
N HIS A 192 6.77 -6.21 -10.46
CA HIS A 192 6.07 -7.26 -11.20
C HIS A 192 5.17 -8.05 -10.26
N VAL A 193 3.98 -8.44 -10.70
CA VAL A 193 3.07 -9.26 -9.87
C VAL A 193 3.59 -10.69 -9.72
N ALA A 194 4.15 -11.22 -10.81
CA ALA A 194 4.81 -12.51 -10.89
C ALA A 194 6.27 -12.34 -11.31
N HIS A 195 7.06 -13.41 -11.23
CA HIS A 195 8.46 -13.38 -11.65
C HIS A 195 8.57 -12.88 -13.12
N PRO A 196 9.44 -11.90 -13.44
CA PRO A 196 9.53 -11.28 -14.78
C PRO A 196 9.77 -12.29 -15.91
N GLY A 197 10.49 -13.39 -15.61
CA GLY A 197 10.72 -14.50 -16.54
C GLY A 197 9.51 -15.44 -16.78
N GLY A 198 8.31 -15.10 -16.30
CA GLY A 198 7.10 -15.91 -16.51
C GLY A 198 7.05 -17.23 -15.73
N LEU A 199 7.93 -17.41 -14.74
CA LEU A 199 7.95 -18.60 -13.90
C LEU A 199 6.75 -18.57 -12.95
N SER A 200 5.75 -19.41 -13.23
CA SER A 200 4.77 -19.81 -12.22
C SER A 200 5.40 -20.89 -11.35
N TYR A 201 5.55 -20.61 -10.06
CA TYR A 201 6.04 -21.63 -9.14
C TYR A 201 4.99 -22.74 -9.01
N GLN A 202 5.34 -23.96 -9.40
CA GLN A 202 4.45 -25.12 -9.29
C GLN A 202 4.27 -25.61 -7.84
N SER A 203 5.14 -25.18 -6.94
CA SER A 203 5.14 -25.56 -5.52
C SER A 203 5.01 -24.34 -4.61
N LEU A 204 4.39 -24.56 -3.45
CA LEU A 204 4.48 -23.64 -2.32
C LEU A 204 5.95 -23.48 -1.90
N PRO A 205 6.34 -22.30 -1.37
CA PRO A 205 7.69 -22.12 -0.87
C PRO A 205 7.98 -23.10 0.27
N VAL A 206 9.14 -23.75 0.24
CA VAL A 206 9.54 -24.74 1.24
C VAL A 206 9.88 -24.11 2.58
N ASN A 207 10.19 -22.80 2.61
CA ASN A 207 10.45 -22.04 3.83
C ASN A 207 10.26 -20.53 3.63
N ALA A 208 10.41 -19.77 4.72
CA ALA A 208 10.26 -18.31 4.72
C ALA A 208 11.30 -17.60 3.84
N ASN A 209 12.54 -18.09 3.79
CA ASN A 209 13.62 -17.49 2.98
C ASN A 209 13.34 -17.64 1.48
N GLU A 210 12.80 -18.79 1.04
CA GLU A 210 12.40 -18.97 -0.34
C GLU A 210 11.21 -18.06 -0.68
N ALA A 211 10.21 -17.98 0.20
CA ALA A 211 9.10 -17.04 0.01
C ALA A 211 9.58 -15.59 -0.11
N GLU A 212 10.57 -15.19 0.69
CA GLU A 212 11.19 -13.87 0.63
C GLU A 212 11.99 -13.65 -0.65
N SER A 213 12.82 -14.60 -1.06
CA SER A 213 13.58 -14.53 -2.31
C SER A 213 12.64 -14.40 -3.53
N ARG A 214 11.55 -15.17 -3.55
CA ARG A 214 10.49 -15.05 -4.56
C ARG A 214 9.87 -13.64 -4.56
N ARG A 215 9.64 -13.03 -3.39
CA ARG A 215 9.14 -11.64 -3.31
C ARG A 215 10.16 -10.63 -3.84
N LEU A 216 11.43 -10.76 -3.48
CA LEU A 216 12.50 -9.83 -3.90
C LEU A 216 12.72 -9.84 -5.42
N SER A 217 12.60 -11.00 -6.06
CA SER A 217 12.73 -11.13 -7.53
C SER A 217 11.68 -10.36 -8.34
N ARG A 218 10.64 -9.84 -7.69
CA ARG A 218 9.56 -9.06 -8.31
C ARG A 218 9.85 -7.57 -8.36
N PHE A 219 10.92 -7.10 -7.72
CA PHE A 219 11.31 -5.71 -7.69
C PHE A 219 12.59 -5.48 -8.49
N THR A 220 12.57 -4.46 -9.34
CA THR A 220 13.75 -3.99 -10.07
C THR A 220 13.99 -2.53 -9.72
N ALA A 221 15.15 -2.23 -9.11
CA ALA A 221 15.56 -0.87 -8.72
C ALA A 221 15.96 0.04 -9.90
N MET A 222 15.61 -0.35 -11.12
CA MET A 222 15.85 0.31 -12.40
C MET A 222 14.60 0.18 -13.27
N GLY A 223 14.64 0.62 -14.53
CA GLY A 223 13.49 0.52 -15.44
C GLY A 223 12.50 1.69 -15.35
N HIS A 224 12.97 2.82 -14.83
CA HIS A 224 12.27 4.11 -14.90
C HIS A 224 12.18 4.59 -16.36
N THR A 225 11.23 5.48 -16.66
CA THR A 225 10.97 5.98 -18.00
C THR A 225 12.11 6.91 -18.47
N PRO A 226 12.86 6.56 -19.54
CA PRO A 226 13.95 7.41 -20.02
C PRO A 226 13.46 8.56 -20.89
N GLY A 227 14.25 9.64 -20.96
CA GLY A 227 14.03 10.75 -21.89
C GLY A 227 13.07 11.83 -21.38
N VAL A 228 12.63 12.70 -22.30
CA VAL A 228 11.70 13.78 -22.00
C VAL A 228 10.29 13.20 -21.88
N MET A 229 9.61 13.52 -20.78
CA MET A 229 8.27 13.04 -20.48
C MET A 229 7.23 14.13 -20.72
N GLN A 230 6.02 13.73 -21.11
CA GLN A 230 4.86 14.59 -20.86
C GLN A 230 4.66 14.63 -19.35
N VAL A 231 4.93 15.79 -18.76
CA VAL A 231 5.02 15.90 -17.32
C VAL A 231 3.65 16.19 -16.73
N PRO A 232 3.18 15.36 -15.79
CA PRO A 232 2.05 15.74 -14.95
C PRO A 232 2.39 16.95 -14.06
N PRO A 233 1.38 17.61 -13.46
CA PRO A 233 1.63 18.66 -12.48
C PRO A 233 2.48 18.14 -11.30
N ALA A 234 3.24 19.04 -10.66
CA ALA A 234 3.96 18.73 -9.43
C ALA A 234 3.00 18.25 -8.33
N THR A 235 3.48 17.46 -7.36
CA THR A 235 2.64 16.80 -6.34
C THR A 235 1.60 17.73 -5.70
N ILE A 236 1.98 18.96 -5.36
CA ILE A 236 1.07 19.96 -4.75
C ILE A 236 -0.16 20.29 -5.62
N ASN A 237 -0.05 20.09 -6.92
CA ASN A 237 -1.07 20.41 -7.93
C ASN A 237 -1.73 19.14 -8.52
N VAL A 238 -1.43 17.95 -8.01
CA VAL A 238 -2.08 16.70 -8.45
C VAL A 238 -3.41 16.56 -7.70
N PRO A 239 -4.56 16.63 -8.36
CA PRO A 239 -5.84 16.46 -7.69
C PRO A 239 -6.05 15.00 -7.27
N GLY A 240 -6.48 14.80 -6.03
CA GLY A 240 -6.97 13.50 -5.57
C GLY A 240 -8.33 13.14 -6.17
N SER A 241 -8.64 11.84 -6.19
CA SER A 241 -10.01 11.39 -6.45
C SER A 241 -10.96 11.94 -5.37
N ARG A 242 -12.17 12.33 -5.76
CA ARG A 242 -13.19 12.82 -4.82
C ARG A 242 -13.60 11.75 -3.80
N GLU A 243 -13.56 10.48 -4.19
CA GLU A 243 -13.96 9.35 -3.35
C GLU A 243 -12.77 8.67 -2.65
N PHE A 244 -11.61 8.68 -3.31
CA PHE A 244 -10.39 7.96 -2.89
C PHE A 244 -9.14 8.85 -3.02
N PRO A 245 -9.05 9.97 -2.27
CA PRO A 245 -7.97 10.94 -2.42
C PRO A 245 -6.57 10.38 -2.14
N PHE A 246 -6.46 9.28 -1.38
CA PHE A 246 -5.20 8.63 -1.04
C PHE A 246 -4.78 7.59 -2.07
N THR A 247 -5.62 7.23 -3.06
CA THR A 247 -5.35 6.10 -3.96
C THR A 247 -5.48 6.46 -5.43
N LEU A 248 -4.42 6.19 -6.18
CA LEU A 248 -4.46 6.09 -7.64
C LEU A 248 -5.02 4.72 -8.03
N ASP A 249 -6.25 4.68 -8.54
CA ASP A 249 -6.87 3.46 -9.07
C ASP A 249 -6.56 3.30 -10.57
N LEU A 250 -5.72 2.32 -10.90
CA LEU A 250 -5.31 2.08 -12.28
C LEU A 250 -6.45 1.58 -13.17
N ARG A 251 -7.51 1.01 -12.58
CA ARG A 251 -8.69 0.53 -13.32
C ARG A 251 -9.51 1.63 -13.98
N ARG A 252 -9.33 2.88 -13.55
CA ARG A 252 -10.12 4.05 -13.99
C ARG A 252 -9.48 4.82 -15.15
N GLY A 253 -8.61 4.22 -15.97
CA GLY A 253 -7.96 4.89 -17.10
C GLY A 253 -7.39 3.92 -18.12
#